data_AF-A0A7C7SSS0-F1
#
_entry.id   AF-A0A7C7SSS0-F1
#
_cell.length_a   1.000
_cell.length_b   1.000
_cell.length_c   1.000
_cell.angle_alpha   90.00
_cell.angle_beta   90.00
_cell.angle_gamma   90.00
#
_symmetry.space_group_name_H-M   'P 1'
#
loop_
_entity.id
_entity.type
_entity.pdbx_description
1 polymer ?
#
loop_
_entity_poly.entity_id
_entity_poly.type
_entity_poly.pdbx_seq_one_letter_code
_entity_poly.pdbx_strand_id
1 'polypeptide(L)' 'MRKCNGDFVPSPTRDAEIDGMILDLFSIGVSLEAISRRVAVRFPDRFSEWQQALTRAGELSFRYSR' A
#
# COMPACT_ATOMS: atom_id res chain seq x y z
N MET A 1 11.58 23.88 -7.62
CA MET A 1 12.32 23.12 -6.58
C MET A 1 11.64 23.41 -5.24
N ARG A 2 10.95 22.44 -4.64
CA ARG A 2 10.41 22.60 -3.26
C ARG A 2 11.61 22.58 -2.31
N LYS A 3 11.74 23.57 -1.43
CA LYS A 3 12.76 23.59 -0.38
C LYS A 3 12.51 22.40 0.55
N CYS A 4 13.32 21.34 0.45
CA CYS A 4 13.37 20.30 1.47
C CYS A 4 14.24 20.85 2.60
N ASN A 5 13.61 21.28 3.68
CA ASN A 5 14.32 21.58 4.91
C ASN A 5 14.74 20.26 5.56
N GLY A 6 15.98 20.13 6.02
CA GLY A 6 16.48 18.87 6.60
C GLY A 6 15.67 18.39 7.82
N ASP A 7 15.07 19.33 8.55
CA ASP A 7 14.20 19.08 9.70
C ASP A 7 12.74 18.75 9.34
N PHE A 8 12.36 18.74 8.05
CA PHE A 8 10.99 18.43 7.67
C PHE A 8 10.70 16.93 7.84
N VAL A 9 9.77 16.59 8.73
CA VAL A 9 9.29 15.23 8.93
C VAL A 9 8.03 15.01 8.08
N PRO A 10 8.11 14.28 6.95
CA PRO A 10 6.92 13.98 6.16
C PRO A 10 6.02 13.02 6.93
N SER A 11 4.71 13.29 6.89
CA SER A 11 3.70 12.33 7.31
C SER A 11 3.17 11.60 6.07
N PRO A 12 3.10 10.26 6.08
CA PRO A 12 2.57 9.52 4.95
C PRO A 12 1.10 9.89 4.75
N THR A 13 0.70 10.07 3.50
CA THR A 13 -0.72 10.16 3.15
C THR A 13 -1.37 8.79 3.31
N ARG A 14 -2.70 8.76 3.36
CA ARG A 14 -3.44 7.49 3.44
C ARG A 14 -3.11 6.54 2.28
N ASP A 15 -2.87 7.04 1.06
CA ASP A 15 -2.38 6.21 -0.06
C ASP A 15 -0.99 5.65 0.24
N ALA A 16 -0.07 6.47 0.76
CA ALA A 16 1.28 6.02 1.09
C ALA A 16 1.29 4.98 2.23
N GLU A 17 0.40 5.10 3.21
CA GLU A 17 0.22 4.09 4.28
C GLU A 17 -0.27 2.75 3.71
N ILE A 18 -1.20 2.78 2.76
CA ILE A 18 -1.72 1.60 2.07
C ILE A 18 -0.61 0.93 1.25
N ASP A 19 0.06 1.70 0.40
CA ASP A 19 1.14 1.19 -0.46
C ASP A 19 2.28 0.62 0.39
N GLY A 20 2.63 1.28 1.50
CA GLY A 20 3.62 0.81 2.47
C GLY A 20 3.23 -0.53 3.10
N MET A 21 1.98 -0.70 3.52
CA MET A 21 1.49 -1.97 4.07
C MET A 21 1.53 -3.09 3.02
N ILE A 22 1.16 -2.80 1.77
CA ILE A 22 1.21 -3.79 0.69
C ILE A 22 2.66 -4.26 0.46
N LEU A 23 3.61 -3.33 0.40
CA LEU A 23 5.02 -3.63 0.19
C LEU A 23 5.65 -4.40 1.37
N ASP A 24 5.28 -4.07 2.60
CA ASP A 24 5.70 -4.84 3.79
C ASP A 24 5.23 -6.30 3.68
N LEU A 25 3.96 -6.51 3.31
CA LEU A 25 3.41 -7.85 3.13
C LEU A 25 4.02 -8.61 1.93
N PHE A 26 4.45 -7.90 0.87
CA PHE A 26 5.24 -8.51 -0.21
C PHE A 26 6.58 -9.02 0.31
N SER A 27 7.27 -8.22 1.11
CA SER A 27 8.60 -8.56 1.63
C SER A 27 8.61 -9.83 2.47
N ILE A 28 7.47 -10.21 3.05
CA ILE A 28 7.32 -11.44 3.85
C ILE A 28 6.65 -12.58 3.07
N GLY A 29 6.48 -12.44 1.75
CA GLY A 29 6.00 -13.51 0.87
C GLY A 29 4.51 -13.83 0.96
N VAL A 30 3.67 -12.88 1.39
CA VAL A 30 2.22 -13.09 1.46
C VAL A 30 1.62 -13.01 0.04
N SER A 31 0.64 -13.86 -0.26
CA SER A 31 -0.05 -13.86 -1.56
C SER A 31 -0.87 -12.58 -1.79
N LEU A 32 -1.03 -12.16 -3.04
CA LEU A 32 -1.81 -10.97 -3.40
C LEU A 32 -3.22 -10.99 -2.81
N GLU A 33 -3.92 -12.14 -2.85
CA GLU A 33 -5.25 -12.26 -2.25
C GLU A 33 -5.22 -11.99 -0.73
N ALA A 34 -4.29 -12.62 -0.01
CA ALA A 34 -4.20 -12.47 1.44
C ALA A 34 -3.82 -11.03 1.82
N ILE A 35 -3.00 -10.36 1.01
CA ILE A 35 -2.66 -8.94 1.16
C ILE A 35 -3.91 -8.09 0.99
N SER A 36 -4.63 -8.25 -0.10
CA SER A 36 -5.81 -7.45 -0.42
C SER A 36 -6.89 -7.57 0.64
N ARG A 37 -7.11 -8.77 1.19
CA ARG A 37 -8.03 -8.96 2.31
C ARG A 37 -7.57 -8.23 3.58
N ARG A 38 -6.29 -8.32 3.94
CA ARG A 38 -5.74 -7.64 5.12
C ARG A 38 -5.79 -6.12 4.98
N VAL A 39 -5.46 -5.61 3.80
CA VAL A 39 -5.49 -4.17 3.49
C VAL A 39 -6.92 -3.65 3.49
N ALA A 40 -7.88 -4.37 2.91
CA ALA A 40 -9.28 -3.95 2.93
C ALA A 40 -9.87 -3.92 4.35
N VAL A 41 -9.51 -4.88 5.20
CA VAL A 41 -9.89 -4.87 6.63
C VAL A 41 -9.28 -3.68 7.37
N ARG A 42 -8.03 -3.32 7.07
CA ARG A 42 -7.32 -2.22 7.73
C ARG A 42 -7.81 -0.84 7.25
N PHE A 43 -8.24 -0.75 5.99
CA PHE A 43 -8.64 0.48 5.31
C PHE A 43 -10.02 0.36 4.65
N PRO A 44 -11.10 0.11 5.43
CA PRO A 44 -12.44 -0.07 4.88
C PRO A 44 -13.01 1.19 4.23
N ASP A 45 -12.54 2.37 4.64
CA ASP A 45 -12.89 3.67 4.05
C ASP A 45 -12.39 3.81 2.59
N ARG A 46 -11.33 3.08 2.24
CA ARG A 46 -10.70 3.14 0.91
C ARG A 46 -11.05 1.96 0.03
N PHE A 47 -11.37 0.83 0.64
CA PHE A 47 -11.72 -0.40 -0.05
C PHE A 47 -13.03 -0.94 0.50
N SER A 48 -14.14 -0.62 -0.17
CA SER A 48 -15.44 -1.19 0.17
C SER A 48 -15.47 -2.71 -0.02
N GLU A 49 -14.62 -3.22 -0.92
CA GLU A 49 -14.47 -4.64 -1.22
C GLU A 49 -12.98 -4.99 -1.36
N TRP A 50 -12.60 -6.21 -0.94
CA TRP A 50 -11.20 -6.64 -0.99
C TRP A 50 -10.66 -6.78 -2.42
N GLN A 51 -11.54 -6.98 -3.40
CA GLN A 51 -11.19 -7.02 -4.82
C GLN A 51 -10.67 -5.66 -5.32
N GLN A 52 -11.13 -4.55 -4.75
CA GLN A 52 -10.59 -3.23 -5.08
C GLN A 52 -9.14 -3.07 -4.56
N ALA A 53 -8.85 -3.63 -3.38
CA ALA A 53 -7.50 -3.71 -2.85
C ALA A 53 -6.60 -4.67 -3.66
N LEU A 54 -7.19 -5.65 -4.35
CA LEU A 54 -6.47 -6.54 -5.26
C LEU A 54 -5.95 -5.83 -6.49
N THR A 55 -6.74 -4.92 -7.08
CA THR A 55 -6.26 -4.08 -8.18
C THR A 55 -5.03 -3.29 -7.76
N ARG A 56 -5.07 -2.62 -6.60
CA ARG A 56 -3.93 -1.84 -6.09
C ARG A 56 -2.71 -2.70 -5.77
N ALA A 57 -2.90 -3.84 -5.11
CA ALA A 57 -1.82 -4.78 -4.85
C ALA A 57 -1.22 -5.32 -6.16
N GLY A 58 -2.04 -5.64 -7.16
CA GLY A 58 -1.60 -6.07 -8.48
C GLY A 58 -0.78 -5.01 -9.21
N GLU A 59 -1.20 -3.75 -9.17
CA GLU A 59 -0.42 -2.64 -9.73
C GLU A 59 0.95 -2.48 -9.05
N LEU A 60 1.01 -2.57 -7.72
CA LEU A 60 2.28 -2.50 -6.99
C LEU A 60 3.16 -3.72 -7.28
N SER A 61 2.56 -4.91 -7.40
CA SER A 61 3.27 -6.11 -7.81
C SER A 61 3.88 -5.94 -9.19
N PHE A 62 3.13 -5.39 -10.15
CA PHE A 62 3.66 -5.14 -11.49
C PHE A 62 4.80 -4.11 -11.50
N ARG A 63 4.73 -3.09 -10.62
CA ARG A 63 5.75 -2.04 -10.53
C ARG A 63 7.03 -2.48 -9.80
N TYR A 64 6.89 -3.30 -8.77
CA TYR A 64 7.98 -3.57 -7.81
C TYR A 64 8.36 -5.05 -7.66
N SER A 65 7.58 -5.98 -8.22
CA SER A 65 7.95 -7.39 -8.32
C SER A 65 8.58 -7.67 -9.67
N ARG A 66 9.64 -8.49 -9.67
CA ARG A 66 10.34 -8.94 -10.87
C ARG A 66 9.66 -10.16 -11.49
#